data_AF-A0A3B8P748-F1
#
_entry.id   AF-A0A3B8P748-F1
#
_cell.length_a   1.000
_cell.length_b   1.000
_cell.length_c   1.000
_cell.angle_alpha   90.00
_cell.angle_beta   90.00
_cell.angle_gamma   90.00
#
_symmetry.space_group_name_H-M   'P 1'
#
loop_
_entity.id
_entity.type
_entity.pdbx_description
1 polymer ?
#
loop_
_entity_poly.entity_id
_entity_poly.type
_entity_poly.pdbx_seq_one_letter_code
_entity_poly.pdbx_strand_id
1 'polypeptide(L)' 'MAAILVDLITTPLFKVKEVNGNVVKDANDMPVMATDADGSMILNDDKLQAQITLTQDKAVHVEPA' A
#
# COMPACT_ATOMS: atom_id res chain seq x y z
N MET A 1 14.34 -13.77 -2.16
CA MET A 1 13.19 -13.74 -3.10
C MET A 1 11.83 -13.77 -2.39
N ALA A 2 11.56 -14.70 -1.46
CA ALA A 2 10.26 -14.77 -0.76
C ALA A 2 9.89 -13.47 -0.02
N ALA A 3 10.83 -12.81 0.66
CA ALA A 3 10.57 -11.55 1.38
C ALA A 3 10.19 -10.38 0.45
N ILE A 4 10.74 -10.33 -0.77
CA ILE A 4 10.48 -9.25 -1.74
C ILE A 4 9.04 -9.32 -2.25
N LEU A 5 8.55 -10.53 -2.55
CA LEU A 5 7.16 -10.72 -2.98
C LEU A 5 6.18 -10.44 -1.82
N VAL A 6 6.53 -10.83 -0.59
CA VAL A 6 5.71 -10.56 0.61
C VAL A 6 5.56 -9.05 0.86
N ASP A 7 6.64 -8.27 0.74
CA ASP A 7 6.59 -6.81 0.90
C ASP A 7 5.65 -6.14 -0.11
N LEU A 8 5.65 -6.64 -1.36
CA LEU A 8 4.79 -6.10 -2.42
C LEU A 8 3.32 -6.45 -2.18
N ILE A 9 2.98 -7.72 -1.90
CA ILE A 9 1.58 -8.17 -1.76
C ILE A 9 0.92 -7.71 -0.45
N THR A 10 1.71 -7.36 0.57
CA THR A 10 1.17 -6.82 1.84
C THR A 10 0.98 -5.30 1.81
N THR A 11 1.39 -4.63 0.72
CA THR A 11 1.13 -3.20 0.54
C THR A 11 -0.34 -2.98 0.21
N PRO A 12 -1.08 -2.15 0.98
CA PRO A 12 -2.49 -1.88 0.70
C PRO A 12 -2.67 -1.25 -0.67
N LEU A 13 -3.56 -1.82 -1.48
CA LEU A 13 -3.86 -1.33 -2.84
C LEU A 13 -4.59 0.02 -2.82
N PHE A 14 -5.48 0.21 -1.85
CA PHE A 14 -6.31 1.40 -1.72
C PHE A 14 -5.83 2.31 -0.59
N LYS A 15 -6.05 3.62 -0.73
CA LYS A 15 -5.78 4.60 0.33
C LYS A 15 -6.75 4.39 1.48
N VAL A 16 -6.24 4.44 2.70
CA VAL A 16 -7.07 4.55 3.89
C VAL A 16 -7.57 5.99 4.02
N LYS A 17 -8.76 6.15 4.57
CA LYS A 17 -9.32 7.46 4.86
C LYS A 17 -8.59 8.04 6.06
N GLU A 18 -7.99 9.20 5.86
CA GLU A 18 -7.29 9.94 6.91
C GLU A 18 -7.94 11.30 7.13
N VAL A 19 -8.11 11.68 8.39
CA VAL A 19 -8.57 13.02 8.79
C VAL A 19 -7.59 13.56 9.81
N ASN A 20 -6.97 14.71 9.50
CA ASN A 20 -5.92 15.32 10.33
C ASN A 20 -4.75 14.37 10.66
N GLY A 21 -4.36 13.52 9.69
CA GLY A 21 -3.27 12.54 9.85
C GLY A 21 -3.63 11.29 10.67
N ASN A 22 -4.90 11.14 11.08
CA ASN A 22 -5.37 9.94 11.78
C ASN A 22 -6.22 9.08 10.86
N VAL A 23 -5.94 7.78 10.85
CA VAL A 23 -6.73 6.79 10.12
C VAL A 23 -8.12 6.69 10.72
N VAL A 24 -9.14 6.90 9.90
CA VAL A 24 -10.53 6.72 10.29
C VAL A 24 -10.84 5.23 10.34
N LYS A 25 -11.46 4.79 11.42
CA LYS A 25 -11.87 3.40 11.63
C LYS A 25 -13.40 3.29 11.74
N ASP A 26 -13.93 2.12 11.42
CA ASP A 26 -15.34 1.78 11.58
C ASP A 26 -15.64 1.27 13.00
N ALA A 27 -16.90 0.84 13.22
CA ALA A 27 -17.36 0.32 14.51
C ALA A 27 -16.67 -0.98 14.95
N ASN A 28 -15.98 -1.67 14.04
CA ASN A 28 -15.25 -2.90 14.29
C ASN A 28 -13.73 -2.65 14.45
N ASP A 29 -13.32 -1.38 14.60
CA ASP A 29 -11.91 -0.95 14.65
C ASP A 29 -11.13 -1.21 13.34
N MET A 30 -11.83 -1.37 12.21
CA MET A 30 -11.23 -1.58 10.90
C MET A 30 -11.03 -0.26 10.15
N PRO A 31 -9.87 -0.03 9.49
CA PRO A 31 -9.64 1.17 8.68
C PRO A 31 -10.68 1.33 7.57
N VAL A 32 -11.25 2.52 7.46
CA VAL A 32 -12.15 2.89 6.36
C VAL A 32 -11.31 3.29 5.15
N MET A 33 -11.70 2.87 3.95
CA MET A 33 -11.01 3.27 2.71
C MET A 33 -11.42 4.67 2.26
N ALA A 34 -10.49 5.39 1.64
CA ALA A 34 -10.77 6.65 0.97
C ALA A 34 -11.54 6.39 -0.33
N THR A 35 -12.57 7.19 -0.57
CA THR A 35 -13.40 7.11 -1.77
C THR A 35 -13.42 8.44 -2.50
N ASP A 36 -13.56 8.39 -3.82
CA ASP A 36 -13.81 9.56 -4.65
C ASP A 36 -15.28 10.01 -4.57
N ALA A 37 -15.65 11.00 -5.39
CA ALA A 37 -16.99 11.57 -5.43
C ALA A 37 -18.07 10.57 -5.87
N ASP A 38 -17.70 9.55 -6.64
CA ASP A 38 -18.59 8.52 -7.14
C ASP A 38 -18.68 7.31 -6.18
N GLY A 39 -17.95 7.36 -5.06
CA GLY A 39 -17.89 6.31 -4.06
C GLY A 39 -16.91 5.18 -4.40
N SER A 40 -16.11 5.34 -5.47
CA SER A 40 -15.09 4.35 -5.83
C SER A 40 -13.87 4.49 -4.93
N MET A 41 -13.21 3.37 -4.63
CA MET A 41 -12.01 3.38 -3.79
C MET A 41 -10.83 4.04 -4.52
N ILE A 42 -10.10 4.89 -3.82
CA ILE A 42 -8.93 5.58 -4.38
C ILE A 42 -7.70 4.69 -4.24
N LEU A 43 -6.97 4.46 -5.33
CA LEU A 43 -5.72 3.70 -5.33
C LEU A 43 -4.62 4.43 -4.56
N ASN A 44 -3.76 3.67 -3.89
CA ASN A 44 -2.58 4.18 -3.22
C ASN A 44 -1.37 4.24 -4.16
N ASP A 45 -1.55 4.85 -5.34
CA ASP A 45 -0.58 4.84 -6.44
C ASP A 45 0.82 5.27 -5.98
N ASP A 46 0.91 6.32 -5.16
CA ASP A 46 2.19 6.81 -4.63
C ASP A 46 2.94 5.73 -3.84
N LYS A 47 2.25 5.03 -2.93
CA LYS A 47 2.83 3.98 -2.09
C LYS A 47 3.09 2.70 -2.87
N LEU A 48 2.20 2.35 -3.80
CA LEU A 48 2.37 1.21 -4.69
C LEU A 48 3.59 1.39 -5.58
N GLN A 49 3.72 2.56 -6.21
CA GLN A 49 4.87 2.87 -7.05
C GLN A 49 6.17 2.88 -6.25
N ALA A 50 6.18 3.48 -5.06
CA ALA A 50 7.34 3.46 -4.18
C ALA A 50 7.74 2.02 -3.79
N GLN A 51 6.77 1.16 -3.49
CA GLN A 51 7.02 -0.24 -3.15
C GLN A 51 7.47 -1.08 -4.34
N ILE A 52 6.94 -0.82 -5.54
CA ILE A 52 7.42 -1.46 -6.77
C ILE A 52 8.87 -1.09 -7.02
N THR A 53 9.22 0.20 -6.94
CA THR A 53 10.60 0.66 -7.12
C THR A 53 11.53 0.03 -6.08
N LEU A 54 11.15 0.06 -4.80
CA LEU A 54 11.92 -0.58 -3.72
C LEU A 54 12.11 -2.09 -3.96
N THR A 55 11.06 -2.76 -4.42
CA THR A 55 11.06 -4.19 -4.74
C THR A 55 12.02 -4.48 -5.89
N GLN A 56 12.02 -3.65 -6.94
CA GLN A 56 12.95 -3.75 -8.06
C GLN A 56 14.40 -3.53 -7.61
N ASP A 57 14.67 -2.49 -6.83
CA ASP A 57 16.01 -2.20 -6.30
C ASP A 57 16.54 -3.35 -5.44
N LYS A 58 15.69 -3.88 -4.55
CA LYS A 58 16.01 -5.06 -3.72
C LYS A 58 16.29 -6.27 -4.59
N ALA A 59 15.52 -6.49 -5.65
CA ALA A 59 15.69 -7.63 -6.56
C ALA A 59 17.01 -7.54 -7.34
N VAL A 60 17.42 -6.34 -7.76
CA VAL A 60 18.70 -6.09 -8.44
C VAL A 60 19.90 -6.37 -7.53
N HIS A 61 19.79 -6.11 -6.22
CA HIS A 61 20.84 -6.40 -5.24
C HIS A 61 20.90 -7.87 -4.77
N VAL A 62 20.00 -8.74 -5.23
CA VAL A 62 20.11 -10.18 -5.01
C VAL A 62 20.97 -10.78 -6.13
N GLU A 63 22.25 -10.36 -6.22
CA GLU A 63 23.21 -11.09 -7.05
C GLU A 63 23.44 -12.49 -6.44
N PRO A 64 23.49 -13.56 -7.26
CA PRO A 64 23.85 -14.89 -6.76
C PRO A 64 25.34 -14.91 -6.39
N ALA A 65 25.63 -15.41 -5.19
CA ALA A 65 26.98 -15.78 -4.77
C ALA A 65 27.51 -16.97 -5.59
#